data_AF-A0A950AQH5-F1
#
_entry.id   AF-A0A950AQH5-F1
#
_cell.length_a   1.000
_cell.length_b   1.000
_cell.length_c   1.000
_cell.angle_alpha   90.00
_cell.angle_beta   90.00
_cell.angle_gamma   90.00
#
_symmetry.space_group_name_H-M   'P 1'
#
loop_
_entity.id
_entity.type
_entity.pdbx_description
1 polymer ?
#
loop_
_entity_poly.entity_id
_entity_poly.type
_entity_poly.pdbx_seq_one_letter_code
_entity_poly.pdbx_strand_id
1 'polypeptide(L)'
;MIASRQNLADYQKKHWHGTFAEYLDIARRNPKVTRTAYQRVYDMILSHGTEEVVVNKEKLTRYKFFEDRDNGGQDAIFGLNKTMMNLVNILKSAAHRYGTERRVLLLHGPVGSSKSTLARLIKKGLERYSKTDEGALYTYGWREEGLDGTDTFADCPMHEEPLHLIPAEHRAGVLESLNAAGATP
;
A
#
# COMPACT_ATOMS: atom_id res chain seq x y z
N MET A 1 10.22 12.21 -29.50
CA MET A 1 10.99 11.53 -28.43
C MET A 1 10.10 11.30 -27.21
N ILE A 2 9.20 10.31 -27.29
CA ILE A 2 8.41 9.79 -26.14
C ILE A 2 8.94 8.40 -25.75
N ALA A 3 9.50 7.66 -26.72
CA ALA A 3 10.12 6.35 -26.53
C ALA A 3 11.32 6.36 -25.54
N SER A 4 12.11 7.43 -25.48
CA SER A 4 13.25 7.54 -24.55
C SER A 4 12.85 7.88 -23.11
N ARG A 5 11.56 8.16 -22.84
CA ARG A 5 11.01 8.37 -21.48
C ARG A 5 10.32 7.14 -20.92
N GLN A 6 10.23 6.05 -21.69
CA GLN A 6 9.72 4.79 -21.19
C GLN A 6 10.84 4.05 -20.48
N ASN A 7 10.81 4.05 -19.15
CA ASN A 7 11.65 3.15 -18.38
C ASN A 7 11.11 1.73 -18.61
N LEU A 8 11.76 1.00 -19.52
CA LEU A 8 11.35 -0.35 -19.94
C LEU A 8 11.28 -1.32 -18.75
N ALA A 9 12.18 -1.14 -17.77
CA ALA A 9 12.18 -1.94 -16.55
C ALA A 9 10.97 -1.64 -15.65
N ASP A 10 10.59 -0.37 -15.48
CA ASP A 10 9.39 -0.01 -14.73
C ASP A 10 8.12 -0.50 -15.42
N TYR A 11 8.12 -0.52 -16.77
CA TYR A 11 7.01 -1.07 -17.54
C TYR A 11 6.89 -2.59 -17.32
N GLN A 12 8.00 -3.32 -17.45
CA GLN A 12 8.03 -4.77 -17.20
C GLN A 12 7.59 -5.11 -15.77
N LYS A 13 8.01 -4.33 -14.77
CA LYS A 13 7.58 -4.52 -13.38
C LYS A 13 6.07 -4.31 -13.20
N LYS A 14 5.50 -3.29 -13.84
CA LYS A 14 4.06 -2.96 -13.75
C LYS A 14 3.16 -3.96 -14.49
N HIS A 15 3.71 -4.66 -15.48
CA HIS A 15 2.99 -5.62 -16.32
C HIS A 15 3.50 -7.05 -16.12
N TRP A 16 4.04 -7.35 -14.93
CA TRP A 16 4.46 -8.71 -14.62
C TRP A 16 3.25 -9.64 -14.59
N HIS A 17 3.33 -10.73 -15.36
CA HIS A 17 2.40 -11.85 -15.29
C HIS A 17 3.18 -13.11 -14.94
N GLY A 18 2.55 -13.96 -14.14
CA GLY A 18 3.12 -15.23 -13.74
C GLY A 18 2.06 -16.16 -13.19
N THR A 19 2.48 -17.38 -12.93
CA THR A 19 1.65 -18.41 -12.31
C THR A 19 1.44 -18.13 -10.83
N PHE A 20 0.41 -18.76 -10.26
CA PHE A 20 0.17 -18.69 -8.82
C PHE A 20 1.37 -19.22 -8.00
N ALA A 21 2.11 -20.21 -8.51
CA ALA A 21 3.31 -20.72 -7.85
C ALA A 21 4.42 -19.66 -7.78
N GLU A 22 4.65 -18.91 -8.85
CA GLU A 22 5.62 -17.81 -8.86
C GLU A 22 5.22 -16.69 -7.90
N TYR A 23 3.91 -16.40 -7.78
CA TYR A 23 3.42 -15.45 -6.78
C TYR A 23 3.69 -15.92 -5.35
N LEU A 24 3.48 -17.21 -5.04
CA LEU A 24 3.82 -17.76 -3.71
C LEU A 24 5.31 -17.60 -3.40
N ASP A 25 6.18 -17.74 -4.39
CA ASP A 25 7.62 -17.48 -4.21
C ASP A 25 7.94 -16.00 -3.95
N ILE A 26 7.23 -15.08 -4.61
CA ILE A 26 7.32 -13.64 -4.31
C ILE A 26 6.90 -13.39 -2.87
N ALA A 27 5.77 -13.94 -2.43
CA ALA A 27 5.26 -13.79 -1.07
C ALA A 27 6.22 -14.38 -0.02
N ARG A 28 6.89 -15.49 -0.33
CA ARG A 28 7.95 -16.07 0.53
C ARG A 28 9.16 -15.16 0.64
N ARG A 29 9.66 -14.63 -0.48
CA ARG A 29 10.85 -13.76 -0.51
C ARG A 29 10.59 -12.39 0.10
N ASN A 30 9.40 -11.85 -0.13
CA ASN A 30 8.99 -10.54 0.37
C ASN A 30 7.56 -10.58 0.92
N PRO A 31 7.39 -10.95 2.20
CA PRO A 31 6.07 -10.98 2.84
C PRO A 31 5.36 -9.63 2.86
N LYS A 32 6.05 -8.51 2.60
CA LYS A 32 5.43 -7.18 2.54
C LYS A 32 4.41 -7.04 1.41
N VAL A 33 4.43 -7.91 0.40
CA VAL A 33 3.43 -7.89 -0.68
C VAL A 33 2.03 -8.24 -0.16
N THR A 34 1.94 -9.04 0.92
CA THR A 34 0.67 -9.50 1.53
C THR A 34 0.16 -8.58 2.63
N ARG A 35 0.70 -7.35 2.73
CA ARG A 35 0.29 -6.37 3.75
C ARG A 35 -1.17 -5.95 3.58
N THR A 36 -1.82 -5.70 4.72
CA THR A 36 -3.17 -5.12 4.76
C THR A 36 -3.17 -3.68 4.24
N ALA A 37 -4.35 -3.17 3.88
CA ALA A 37 -4.50 -1.78 3.46
C ALA A 37 -3.96 -0.79 4.51
N TYR A 38 -4.19 -1.04 5.80
CA TYR A 38 -3.69 -0.19 6.89
C TYR A 38 -2.17 -0.20 6.99
N GLN A 39 -1.55 -1.39 6.94
CA GLN A 39 -0.09 -1.52 6.91
C GLN A 39 0.50 -0.76 5.73
N ARG A 40 -0.12 -0.87 4.55
CA ARG A 40 0.35 -0.21 3.33
C ARG A 40 0.30 1.32 3.43
N VAL A 41 -0.81 1.88 3.91
CA VAL A 41 -0.94 3.33 4.12
C VAL A 41 0.04 3.81 5.19
N TYR A 42 0.20 3.06 6.28
CA TYR A 42 1.12 3.41 7.35
C TYR A 42 2.58 3.43 6.87
N ASP A 43 3.02 2.37 6.21
CA ASP A 43 4.39 2.24 5.67
C ASP A 43 4.65 3.28 4.57
N MET A 44 3.66 3.56 3.72
CA MET A 44 3.71 4.66 2.76
C MET A 44 3.98 6.01 3.45
N ILE A 45 3.29 6.33 4.55
CA ILE A 45 3.51 7.61 5.23
C ILE A 45 4.93 7.66 5.83
N LEU A 46 5.41 6.53 6.37
CA LEU A 46 6.74 6.43 6.96
C LEU A 46 7.89 6.48 5.95
N SER A 47 7.68 6.04 4.71
CA SER A 47 8.73 6.02 3.68
C SER A 47 9.27 7.42 3.33
N HIS A 48 8.48 8.47 3.56
CA HIS A 48 8.92 9.87 3.41
C HIS A 48 9.77 10.37 4.59
N GLY A 49 9.83 9.60 5.68
CA GLY A 49 10.54 9.94 6.91
C GLY A 49 9.75 10.82 7.88
N THR A 50 10.27 10.91 9.10
CA THR A 50 9.71 11.69 10.19
C THR A 50 10.73 12.67 10.74
N GLU A 51 10.25 13.67 11.47
CA GLU A 51 11.06 14.61 12.24
C GLU A 51 10.41 14.87 13.60
N GLU A 52 11.22 15.06 14.64
CA GLU A 52 10.72 15.50 15.95
C GLU A 52 10.65 17.03 15.96
N VAL A 53 9.49 17.57 16.29
CA VAL A 53 9.25 19.02 16.40
C VAL A 53 8.65 19.35 17.76
N VAL A 54 9.05 20.48 18.33
CA VAL A 54 8.44 21.00 19.56
C VAL A 54 7.43 22.08 19.19
N VAL A 55 6.15 21.83 19.47
CA VAL A 55 5.06 22.79 19.24
C VAL A 55 4.38 23.02 20.57
N ASN A 56 4.29 24.29 21.01
CA ASN A 56 3.66 24.65 22.28
C ASN A 56 4.22 23.87 23.49
N LYS A 57 5.54 23.63 23.53
CA LYS A 57 6.24 22.83 24.55
C LYS A 57 5.89 21.33 24.56
N GLU A 58 5.07 20.85 23.63
CA GLU A 58 4.82 19.42 23.39
C GLU A 58 5.79 18.90 22.32
N LYS A 59 6.43 17.75 22.56
CA LYS A 59 7.18 17.03 21.52
C LYS A 59 6.19 16.27 20.64
N LEU A 60 6.22 16.53 19.34
CA LEU A 60 5.36 15.90 18.35
C LEU A 60 6.21 15.27 17.24
N THR A 61 5.78 14.13 16.73
CA THR A 61 6.34 13.54 15.51
C THR A 61 5.64 14.15 14.31
N ARG A 62 6.39 14.83 13.46
CA ARG A 62 5.91 15.32 12.17
C ARG A 62 6.29 14.33 11.07
N TYR A 63 5.33 14.04 10.20
CA TYR A 63 5.50 13.12 9.08
C TYR A 63 5.68 13.92 7.80
N LYS A 64 6.83 13.75 7.13
CA LYS A 64 7.22 14.54 5.95
C LYS A 64 6.29 14.30 4.75
N PHE A 65 5.57 13.17 4.74
CA PHE A 65 4.53 12.87 3.76
C PHE A 65 3.52 14.02 3.58
N PHE A 66 3.10 14.68 4.67
CA PHE A 66 2.09 15.74 4.62
C PHE A 66 2.61 17.08 4.10
N GLU A 67 3.90 17.20 3.81
CA GLU A 67 4.51 18.38 3.20
C GLU A 67 4.41 18.36 1.67
N ASP A 68 3.95 17.25 1.08
CA ASP A 68 3.72 17.09 -0.36
C ASP A 68 4.91 17.48 -1.26
N ARG A 69 6.14 17.20 -0.80
CA ARG A 69 7.38 17.62 -1.49
C ARG A 69 7.44 17.14 -2.93
N ASP A 70 6.94 15.93 -3.21
CA ASP A 70 6.92 15.35 -4.55
C ASP A 70 6.09 16.15 -5.57
N ASN A 71 5.06 16.88 -5.09
CA ASN A 71 4.22 17.73 -5.95
C ASN A 71 4.51 19.23 -5.74
N GLY A 72 5.68 19.57 -5.20
CA GLY A 72 6.07 20.96 -4.94
C GLY A 72 5.25 21.64 -3.82
N GLY A 73 4.67 20.87 -2.90
CA GLY A 73 3.96 21.42 -1.75
C GLY A 73 2.55 21.94 -2.02
N GLN A 74 1.96 21.65 -3.20
CA GLN A 74 0.63 22.12 -3.57
C GLN A 74 -0.45 21.75 -2.54
N ASP A 75 -0.34 20.56 -1.96
CA ASP A 75 -1.32 20.03 -1.01
C ASP A 75 -0.79 20.03 0.42
N ALA A 76 0.34 20.69 0.67
CA ALA A 76 1.03 20.65 1.95
C ALA A 76 0.12 21.12 3.09
N ILE A 77 0.08 20.33 4.17
CA ILE A 77 -0.76 20.60 5.34
C ILE A 77 0.12 21.21 6.44
N PHE A 78 -0.22 22.44 6.84
CA PHE A 78 0.47 23.16 7.91
C PHE A 78 -0.42 23.34 9.14
N GLY A 79 0.18 23.45 10.32
CA GLY A 79 -0.53 23.75 11.58
C GLY A 79 -1.35 22.60 12.18
N LEU A 80 -1.49 21.46 11.50
CA LEU A 80 -2.29 20.30 11.95
C LEU A 80 -1.44 19.13 12.47
N ASN A 81 -0.23 19.39 12.98
CA ASN A 81 0.73 18.34 13.38
C ASN A 81 0.13 17.33 14.37
N LYS A 82 -0.59 17.79 15.41
CA LYS A 82 -1.23 16.91 16.40
C LYS A 82 -2.32 16.02 15.79
N THR A 83 -3.12 16.57 14.88
CA THR A 83 -4.14 15.82 14.14
C THR A 83 -3.52 14.79 13.22
N MET A 84 -2.47 15.14 12.49
CA MET A 84 -1.74 14.20 11.62
C MET A 84 -1.09 13.08 12.44
N MET A 85 -0.50 13.41 13.60
CA MET A 85 0.05 12.42 14.51
C MET A 85 -1.02 11.45 15.03
N ASN A 86 -2.18 11.94 15.43
CA ASN A 86 -3.30 11.10 15.86
C ASN A 86 -3.82 10.20 14.72
N LEU A 87 -3.93 10.73 13.51
CA LEU A 87 -4.32 9.95 12.33
C LEU A 87 -3.33 8.80 12.08
N VAL A 88 -2.03 9.09 12.09
CA VAL A 88 -1.00 8.06 11.87
C VAL A 88 -0.98 7.05 13.01
N ASN A 89 -1.24 7.46 14.25
CA ASN A 89 -1.38 6.54 15.37
C ASN A 89 -2.58 5.58 15.21
N ILE A 90 -3.70 6.05 14.65
CA ILE A 90 -4.84 5.20 14.31
C ILE A 90 -4.44 4.18 13.24
N LEU A 91 -3.77 4.63 12.18
CA LEU A 91 -3.27 3.74 11.11
C LEU A 91 -2.28 2.71 11.65
N LYS A 92 -1.35 3.12 12.50
CA LYS A 92 -0.40 2.23 13.20
C LYS A 92 -1.15 1.17 14.02
N SER A 93 -2.13 1.59 14.80
CA SER A 93 -2.92 0.67 15.64
C SER A 93 -3.68 -0.36 14.80
N ALA A 94 -4.27 0.08 13.68
CA ALA A 94 -4.95 -0.80 12.74
C ALA A 94 -3.99 -1.72 11.97
N ALA A 95 -2.79 -1.25 11.64
CA ALA A 95 -1.74 -2.03 11.00
C ALA A 95 -1.26 -3.21 11.87
N HIS A 96 -1.27 -3.04 13.19
CA HIS A 96 -0.94 -4.09 14.17
C HIS A 96 -2.15 -4.93 14.63
N ARG A 97 -3.32 -4.77 14.00
CA ARG A 97 -4.55 -5.51 14.32
C ARG A 97 -5.03 -5.37 15.77
N TYR A 98 -4.84 -4.22 16.40
CA TYR A 98 -5.33 -3.96 17.76
C TYR A 98 -6.84 -3.62 17.80
N GLY A 99 -7.66 -4.20 16.90
CA GLY A 99 -9.12 -4.04 16.87
C GLY A 99 -9.61 -2.68 16.34
N THR A 100 -8.70 -1.81 15.88
CA THR A 100 -9.02 -0.53 15.25
C THR A 100 -9.37 -0.67 13.76
N GLU A 101 -9.07 -1.80 13.13
CA GLU A 101 -9.31 -2.02 11.69
C GLU A 101 -10.80 -1.99 11.26
N ARG A 102 -11.73 -2.18 12.21
CA ARG A 102 -13.19 -2.20 11.96
C ARG A 102 -13.88 -0.87 12.25
N ARG A 103 -13.12 0.20 12.54
CA ARG A 103 -13.68 1.51 12.90
C ARG A 103 -13.75 2.43 11.68
N VAL A 104 -14.86 3.15 11.52
CA VAL A 104 -14.98 4.20 10.51
C VAL A 104 -14.25 5.45 11.02
N LEU A 105 -13.27 5.92 10.24
CA LEU A 105 -12.58 7.19 10.52
C LEU A 105 -13.39 8.35 9.93
N LEU A 106 -13.98 9.17 10.80
CA LEU A 106 -14.70 10.37 10.40
C LEU A 106 -13.81 11.61 10.56
N LEU A 107 -13.49 12.27 9.45
CA LEU A 107 -12.82 13.56 9.46
C LEU A 107 -13.89 14.67 9.61
N HIS A 108 -14.03 15.21 10.82
CA HIS A 108 -14.93 16.32 11.09
C HIS A 108 -14.16 17.60 11.43
N GLY A 109 -14.71 18.77 11.08
CA GLY A 109 -14.12 20.06 11.36
C GLY A 109 -14.70 21.19 10.50
N PRO A 110 -14.39 22.46 10.79
CA PRO A 110 -14.88 23.62 10.06
C PRO A 110 -14.55 23.57 8.56
N VAL A 111 -15.26 24.35 7.74
CA VAL A 111 -14.89 24.52 6.32
C VAL A 111 -13.45 25.09 6.24
N GLY A 112 -12.65 24.60 5.28
CA GLY A 112 -11.24 25.02 5.14
C GLY A 112 -10.22 24.27 6.01
N SER A 113 -10.63 23.30 6.83
CA SER A 113 -9.72 22.50 7.70
C SER A 113 -8.95 21.36 6.97
N SER A 114 -8.67 21.50 5.68
CA SER A 114 -7.85 20.55 4.88
C SER A 114 -8.33 19.08 4.82
N LYS A 115 -9.58 18.77 5.20
CA LYS A 115 -10.13 17.39 5.17
C LYS A 115 -10.03 16.72 3.78
N SER A 116 -10.51 17.41 2.75
CA SER A 116 -10.46 16.91 1.36
C SER A 116 -9.03 16.90 0.82
N THR A 117 -8.20 17.86 1.23
CA THR A 117 -6.77 17.92 0.89
C THR A 117 -6.02 16.70 1.43
N LEU A 118 -6.25 16.34 2.70
CA LEU A 118 -5.70 15.15 3.32
C LEU A 118 -6.13 13.87 2.59
N ALA A 119 -7.42 13.72 2.30
CA ALA A 119 -7.91 12.55 1.57
C ALA A 119 -7.28 12.44 0.18
N ARG A 120 -7.11 13.57 -0.52
CA ARG A 120 -6.46 13.62 -1.83
C ARG A 120 -4.96 13.31 -1.75
N LEU A 121 -4.26 13.81 -0.73
CA LEU A 121 -2.87 13.48 -0.46
C LEU A 121 -2.67 11.97 -0.29
N ILE A 122 -3.48 11.33 0.55
CA ILE A 122 -3.41 9.88 0.79
C ILE A 122 -3.66 9.11 -0.51
N LYS A 123 -4.67 9.49 -1.31
CA LYS A 123 -4.96 8.84 -2.60
C LYS A 123 -3.80 8.95 -3.59
N LYS A 124 -3.26 10.16 -3.79
CA LYS A 124 -2.11 10.38 -4.67
C LYS A 124 -0.86 9.66 -4.16
N GLY A 125 -0.63 9.69 -2.84
CA GLY A 125 0.45 8.97 -2.18
C GLY A 125 0.38 7.47 -2.46
N LEU A 126 -0.81 6.87 -2.33
CA LEU A 126 -1.01 5.44 -2.59
C LEU A 126 -0.76 5.09 -4.05
N GLU A 127 -1.21 5.93 -4.98
CA GLU A 127 -0.98 5.73 -6.41
C GLU A 127 0.51 5.80 -6.78
N ARG A 128 1.28 6.66 -6.10
CA ARG A 128 2.73 6.73 -6.30
C ARG A 128 3.44 5.55 -5.62
N TYR A 129 3.08 5.25 -4.39
CA TYR A 129 3.69 4.19 -3.61
C TYR A 129 3.44 2.81 -4.24
N SER A 130 2.27 2.56 -4.84
CA SER A 130 2.02 1.30 -5.56
C SER A 130 2.92 1.08 -6.78
N LYS A 131 3.58 2.12 -7.28
CA LYS A 131 4.55 2.06 -8.38
C LYS A 131 5.98 1.77 -7.90
N THR A 132 6.22 1.72 -6.58
CA THR A 132 7.53 1.36 -6.01
C THR A 132 7.59 -0.14 -5.69
N ASP A 133 8.81 -0.69 -5.62
CA ASP A 133 9.00 -2.09 -5.24
C ASP A 133 8.46 -2.37 -3.82
N GLU A 134 8.55 -1.38 -2.93
CA GLU A 134 7.99 -1.50 -1.58
C GLU A 134 6.47 -1.50 -1.60
N GLY A 135 5.79 -0.74 -2.46
CA GLY A 135 4.34 -0.67 -2.50
C GLY A 135 3.68 -1.65 -3.46
N ALA A 136 4.44 -2.59 -4.05
CA ALA A 136 3.96 -3.55 -5.03
C ALA A 136 2.70 -4.33 -4.57
N LEU A 137 1.77 -4.47 -5.50
CA LEU A 137 0.48 -5.14 -5.35
C LEU A 137 0.31 -6.10 -6.51
N TYR A 138 -0.28 -7.25 -6.24
CA TYR A 138 -0.55 -8.27 -7.24
C TYR A 138 -2.03 -8.61 -7.19
N THR A 139 -2.56 -8.95 -8.35
CA THR A 139 -3.88 -9.53 -8.51
C THR A 139 -3.78 -10.72 -9.46
N TYR A 140 -4.88 -11.42 -9.67
CA TYR A 140 -4.93 -12.58 -10.54
C TYR A 140 -6.01 -12.43 -11.60
N GLY A 141 -5.85 -13.17 -12.68
CA GLY A 141 -6.83 -13.34 -13.75
C GLY A 141 -6.81 -14.78 -14.23
N TRP A 142 -7.83 -15.14 -14.98
CA TRP A 142 -7.96 -16.47 -15.58
C TRP A 142 -7.39 -16.45 -16.98
N ARG A 143 -6.52 -17.41 -17.29
CA ARG A 143 -6.09 -17.66 -18.67
C ARG A 143 -7.16 -18.49 -19.36
N GLU A 144 -7.72 -17.95 -20.42
CA GLU A 144 -8.70 -18.59 -21.28
C GLU A 144 -8.02 -18.89 -22.62
N GLU A 145 -8.01 -20.17 -23.00
CA GLU A 145 -7.48 -20.58 -24.31
C GLU A 145 -8.60 -20.43 -25.35
N GLY A 146 -8.40 -19.51 -26.30
CA GLY A 146 -9.31 -19.31 -27.43
C GLY A 146 -9.27 -20.47 -28.42
N LEU A 147 -10.40 -20.72 -29.08
CA LEU A 147 -10.53 -21.73 -30.14
C LEU A 147 -9.62 -21.47 -31.36
N ASP A 148 -9.17 -20.22 -31.51
CA ASP A 148 -8.22 -19.76 -32.52
C ASP A 148 -6.75 -19.88 -32.08
N GLY A 149 -6.50 -20.41 -30.88
CA GLY A 149 -5.18 -20.52 -30.27
C GLY A 149 -4.66 -19.22 -29.65
N THR A 150 -5.51 -18.20 -29.50
CA THR A 150 -5.14 -16.97 -28.78
C THR A 150 -5.41 -17.11 -27.28
N ASP A 151 -4.41 -16.81 -26.45
CA ASP A 151 -4.59 -16.73 -25.01
C ASP A 151 -5.23 -15.37 -24.65
N THR A 152 -6.41 -15.40 -24.02
CA THR A 152 -7.01 -14.23 -23.40
C THR A 152 -6.90 -14.32 -21.88
N PHE A 153 -6.64 -13.18 -21.23
CA PHE A 153 -6.62 -13.10 -19.77
C PHE A 153 -7.85 -12.33 -19.29
N ALA A 154 -8.68 -12.99 -18.50
CA ALA A 154 -9.83 -12.38 -17.84
C ALA A 154 -9.43 -11.97 -16.42
N ASP A 155 -9.17 -10.69 -16.22
CA ASP A 155 -8.79 -10.13 -14.92
C ASP A 155 -9.90 -10.34 -13.86
N CYS A 156 -9.51 -10.54 -12.60
CA CYS A 156 -10.46 -10.51 -11.49
C CYS A 156 -11.15 -9.13 -11.42
N PRO A 157 -12.49 -9.04 -11.54
CA PRO A 157 -13.20 -7.76 -11.52
C PRO A 157 -13.00 -6.96 -10.22
N MET A 158 -12.71 -7.68 -9.13
CA MET A 158 -12.51 -7.11 -7.80
C MET A 158 -11.05 -6.80 -7.49
N HIS A 159 -10.13 -7.12 -8.42
CA HIS A 159 -8.67 -7.02 -8.22
C HIS A 159 -8.23 -7.62 -6.88
N GLU A 160 -8.73 -8.80 -6.55
CA GLU A 160 -8.47 -9.45 -5.27
C GLU A 160 -7.02 -9.92 -5.14
N GLU A 161 -6.65 -10.16 -3.89
CA GLU A 161 -5.34 -10.65 -3.51
C GLU A 161 -5.21 -12.16 -3.85
N PRO A 162 -4.12 -12.62 -4.50
CA PRO A 162 -4.05 -14.00 -5.00
C PRO A 162 -4.09 -15.11 -3.95
N LEU A 163 -3.72 -14.88 -2.68
CA LEU A 163 -3.85 -15.91 -1.63
C LEU A 163 -5.32 -16.25 -1.33
N HIS A 164 -6.28 -15.44 -1.77
CA HIS A 164 -7.71 -15.79 -1.72
C HIS A 164 -8.03 -17.05 -2.54
N LEU A 165 -7.22 -17.39 -3.54
CA LEU A 165 -7.34 -18.62 -4.33
C LEU A 165 -7.11 -19.90 -3.52
N ILE A 166 -6.48 -19.80 -2.34
CA ILE A 166 -6.16 -20.96 -1.50
C ILE A 166 -7.45 -21.45 -0.79
N PRO A 167 -7.87 -22.71 -1.00
CA PRO A 167 -9.00 -23.31 -0.31
C PRO A 167 -8.81 -23.32 1.20
N ALA A 168 -9.90 -23.22 1.96
CA ALA A 168 -9.85 -23.07 3.41
C ALA A 168 -9.09 -24.21 4.11
N GLU A 169 -9.23 -25.45 3.63
CA GLU A 169 -8.53 -26.62 4.18
C GLU A 169 -7.01 -26.55 4.06
N HIS A 170 -6.48 -25.83 3.06
CA HIS A 170 -5.04 -25.78 2.79
C HIS A 170 -4.35 -24.56 3.41
N ARG A 171 -5.11 -23.57 3.89
CA ARG A 171 -4.56 -22.31 4.40
C ARG A 171 -3.61 -22.51 5.58
N ALA A 172 -3.93 -23.43 6.50
CA ALA A 172 -3.10 -23.67 7.68
C ALA A 172 -1.68 -24.13 7.29
N GLY A 173 -1.58 -25.12 6.39
CA GLY A 173 -0.29 -25.61 5.91
C GLY A 173 0.49 -24.58 5.10
N VAL A 174 -0.19 -23.78 4.26
CA VAL A 174 0.49 -22.72 3.50
C VAL A 174 1.02 -21.63 4.44
N LEU A 175 0.25 -21.21 5.44
CA LEU A 175 0.69 -20.22 6.42
C LEU A 175 1.92 -20.70 7.21
N GLU A 176 1.94 -21.97 7.62
CA GLU A 176 3.10 -22.56 8.29
C GLU A 176 4.34 -22.53 7.38
N SER A 177 4.20 -22.94 6.12
CA SER A 177 5.29 -22.89 5.14
C SER A 177 5.81 -21.48 4.88
N LEU A 178 4.91 -20.49 4.75
CA LEU A 178 5.29 -19.08 4.52
C LEU A 178 6.00 -18.48 5.74
N ASN A 179 5.53 -18.78 6.95
CA ASN A 179 6.11 -18.26 8.18
C ASN A 179 7.47 -18.91 8.52
N ALA A 180 7.64 -20.21 8.25
CA ALA A 180 8.90 -20.90 8.47
C ALA A 180 10.04 -20.32 7.61
N ALA A 181 9.75 -19.93 6.36
CA ALA A 181 10.73 -19.30 5.48
C ALA A 181 11.10 -17.86 5.91
N GLY A 182 10.15 -17.13 6.49
CA GLY A 182 10.36 -15.77 7.02
C GLY A 182 11.08 -15.72 8.37
N ALA A 183 11.24 -16.86 9.05
CA ALA A 183 11.92 -16.97 10.36
C ALA A 183 13.44 -17.21 10.24
N THR A 184 14.05 -16.82 9.13
CA THR A 184 15.51 -16.81 9.00
C THR A 184 16.06 -15.58 9.76
N PRO A 185 17.05 -15.73 10.66
CA PRO A 185 17.44 -14.73 11.66
C PRO A 185 17.90 -13.38 11.09
#